data_AF-A0A6F8TXY8-F1
#
_entry.id   AF-A0A6F8TXY8-F1
#
_cell.length_a   1.000
_cell.length_b   1.000
_cell.length_c   1.000
_cell.angle_alpha   90.00
_cell.angle_beta   90.00
_cell.angle_gamma   90.00
#
_symmetry.space_group_name_H-M   'P 1'
#
loop_
_entity.id
_entity.type
_entity.pdbx_description
1 polymer ?
#
loop_
_entity_poly.entity_id
_entity_poly.type
_entity_poly.pdbx_seq_one_letter_code
_entity_poly.pdbx_strand_id
1 'polypeptide(L)'
;MFTTNPSLRKIIRTGLLVFAIMGFISGTLPLAIITPGILSGSYTSEQLPAFTVVAVVNYAFAIMLLIVRRKYFKSDSSKDNIS
;
A
#
# COMPACT_ATOMS: atom_id res chain seq x y z
N MET A 1 14.87 -19.34 2.24
CA MET A 1 16.12 -18.68 2.71
C MET A 1 15.88 -17.53 3.72
N PHE A 2 14.66 -16.98 3.88
CA PHE A 2 14.36 -15.91 4.85
C PHE A 2 13.87 -16.39 6.24
N THR A 3 13.83 -17.72 6.47
CA THR A 3 13.23 -18.30 7.68
C THR A 3 14.19 -18.32 8.87
N THR A 4 15.49 -18.19 8.64
CA THR A 4 16.55 -18.44 9.63
C THR A 4 16.97 -17.20 10.45
N ASN A 5 16.58 -15.99 10.06
CA ASN A 5 16.96 -14.76 10.76
C ASN A 5 15.75 -13.95 11.25
N PRO A 6 15.46 -13.91 12.57
CA PRO A 6 14.30 -13.20 13.13
C PRO A 6 14.41 -11.67 12.97
N SER A 7 15.63 -11.10 12.98
CA SER A 7 15.88 -9.68 12.70
C SER A 7 15.54 -9.31 11.25
N LEU A 8 15.99 -10.11 10.29
CA LEU A 8 15.72 -9.93 8.85
C LEU A 8 14.22 -10.03 8.55
N ARG A 9 13.51 -10.97 9.20
CA ARG A 9 12.05 -11.11 9.11
C ARG A 9 11.32 -9.84 9.59
N LYS A 10 11.76 -9.24 10.72
CA LYS A 10 11.20 -7.98 11.21
C LYS A 10 11.46 -6.82 10.24
N ILE A 11 12.67 -6.70 9.72
CA ILE A 11 13.03 -5.64 8.76
C ILE A 11 12.17 -5.73 7.50
N ILE A 12 12.02 -6.93 6.90
CA ILE A 12 11.20 -7.11 5.70
C ILE A 12 9.72 -6.79 5.99
N ARG A 13 9.19 -7.21 7.15
CA ARG A 13 7.80 -6.92 7.55
C ARG A 13 7.54 -5.42 7.72
N THR A 14 8.50 -4.69 8.31
CA THR A 14 8.42 -3.24 8.47
C THR A 14 8.61 -2.52 7.13
N GLY A 15 9.56 -2.96 6.31
CA GLY A 15 9.79 -2.43 4.96
C GLY A 15 8.56 -2.57 4.08
N LEU A 16 7.91 -3.74 4.06
CA LEU A 16 6.66 -3.94 3.32
C LEU A 16 5.53 -3.03 3.82
N LEU A 17 5.45 -2.78 5.12
CA LEU A 17 4.46 -1.86 5.68
C LEU A 17 4.71 -0.42 5.22
N VAL A 18 5.95 0.05 5.34
CA VAL A 18 6.34 1.41 4.93
C VAL A 18 6.11 1.60 3.43
N PHE A 19 6.47 0.62 2.60
CA PHE A 19 6.21 0.65 1.16
C PHE A 19 4.72 0.68 0.84
N ALA A 20 3.90 -0.11 1.54
CA ALA A 20 2.45 -0.06 1.35
C ALA A 20 1.90 1.33 1.70
N ILE A 21 2.29 1.91 2.85
CA ILE A 21 1.86 3.25 3.28
C ILE A 21 2.29 4.31 2.26
N MET A 22 3.53 4.26 1.78
CA MET A 22 4.00 5.19 0.74
C MET A 22 3.24 5.01 -0.59
N GLY A 23 2.89 3.78 -0.97
CA GLY A 23 2.04 3.52 -2.12
C GLY A 23 0.63 4.10 -1.97
N PHE A 24 0.05 3.99 -0.76
CA PHE A 24 -1.23 4.64 -0.43
C PHE A 24 -1.14 6.17 -0.55
N ILE A 25 -0.11 6.77 0.03
CA ILE A 25 0.13 8.23 -0.03
C ILE A 25 0.34 8.68 -1.48
N SER A 26 1.12 7.93 -2.27
CA SER A 26 1.36 8.23 -3.68
C SER A 26 0.10 8.09 -4.54
N GLY A 27 -0.82 7.19 -4.19
CA GLY A 27 -2.13 7.07 -4.85
C GLY A 27 -3.11 8.17 -4.46
N THR A 28 -3.08 8.66 -3.22
CA THR A 28 -3.97 9.73 -2.73
C THR A 28 -3.53 11.13 -3.12
N LEU A 29 -2.21 11.38 -3.21
CA LEU A 29 -1.66 12.71 -3.51
C LEU A 29 -2.17 13.32 -4.82
N PRO A 30 -2.17 12.59 -5.96
CA PRO A 30 -2.73 13.09 -7.21
C PRO A 30 -4.20 13.46 -7.04
N LEU A 31 -5.01 12.57 -6.45
CA LEU A 31 -6.43 12.83 -6.23
C LEU A 31 -6.67 14.07 -5.37
N ALA A 32 -5.87 14.26 -4.32
CA ALA A 32 -5.96 15.43 -3.44
C ALA A 32 -5.59 16.74 -4.15
N ILE A 33 -4.63 16.72 -5.07
CA ILE A 33 -4.22 17.89 -5.87
C ILE A 33 -5.29 18.27 -6.89
N ILE A 34 -5.97 17.27 -7.47
CA ILE A 34 -6.87 17.48 -8.61
C ILE A 34 -8.31 17.76 -8.15
N THR A 35 -8.71 17.26 -6.96
CA THR A 35 -10.02 17.50 -6.36
C THR A 35 -10.42 18.98 -6.30
N PRO A 36 -9.56 19.92 -5.83
CA PRO A 36 -9.86 21.35 -5.86
C PRO A 36 -10.10 21.90 -7.27
N GLY A 37 -9.37 21.42 -8.27
CA GLY A 37 -9.54 21.88 -9.65
C GLY A 37 -10.79 21.30 -10.33
N ILE A 38 -11.21 20.10 -9.94
CA ILE A 38 -12.51 19.53 -10.38
C ILE A 38 -13.66 20.34 -9.77
N LEU A 39 -13.58 20.65 -8.47
CA LEU A 39 -14.60 21.43 -7.76
C LEU A 39 -14.71 22.88 -8.27
N SER A 40 -13.62 23.44 -8.79
CA SER A 40 -13.59 24.77 -9.40
C SER A 40 -13.89 24.77 -10.91
N GLY A 41 -14.15 23.60 -11.52
CA GLY A 41 -14.46 23.46 -12.94
C GLY A 41 -13.27 23.71 -13.88
N SER A 42 -12.04 23.72 -13.37
CA SER A 42 -10.82 24.01 -14.12
C SER A 42 -10.18 22.79 -14.79
N TYR A 43 -10.54 21.57 -14.37
CA TYR A 43 -10.11 20.33 -15.02
C TYR A 43 -11.22 19.73 -15.90
N THR A 44 -10.86 19.36 -17.13
CA THR A 44 -11.77 18.75 -18.10
C THR A 44 -12.07 17.30 -17.74
N SER A 45 -13.31 16.87 -18.02
CA SER A 45 -13.85 15.53 -17.73
C SER A 45 -13.01 14.38 -18.29
N GLU A 46 -12.13 14.65 -19.26
CA GLU A 46 -11.24 13.68 -19.90
C GLU A 46 -10.03 13.28 -19.05
N GLN A 47 -9.65 14.06 -18.04
CA GLN A 47 -8.50 13.75 -17.18
C GLN A 47 -8.89 12.87 -15.98
N LEU A 48 -10.15 12.94 -15.55
CA LEU A 48 -10.70 12.15 -14.44
C LEU A 48 -10.50 10.63 -14.59
N PRO A 49 -10.71 10.02 -15.77
CA PRO A 49 -10.47 8.59 -15.97
C PRO A 49 -9.00 8.23 -15.76
N ALA A 50 -8.07 9.04 -16.26
CA ALA A 50 -6.63 8.78 -16.13
C ALA A 50 -6.19 8.78 -14.66
N PHE A 51 -6.66 9.75 -13.86
CA PHE A 51 -6.34 9.81 -12.43
C PHE A 51 -6.97 8.68 -11.63
N THR A 52 -8.18 8.29 -12.00
CA THR A 52 -8.87 7.14 -11.39
C THR A 52 -8.09 5.85 -11.64
N VAL A 53 -7.62 5.63 -12.88
CA VAL A 53 -6.81 4.45 -13.23
C VAL A 53 -5.49 4.45 -12.45
N VAL A 54 -4.78 5.57 -12.38
CA VAL A 54 -3.52 5.68 -11.63
C VAL A 54 -3.72 5.40 -10.13
N ALA A 55 -4.79 5.93 -9.54
CA ALA A 55 -5.14 5.62 -8.16
C ALA A 55 -5.43 4.13 -7.97
N VAL A 56 -6.29 3.53 -8.80
CA VAL A 56 -6.66 2.11 -8.71
C VAL A 56 -5.42 1.22 -8.78
N VAL A 57 -4.48 1.51 -9.69
CA VAL A 57 -3.22 0.76 -9.81
C VAL A 57 -2.36 0.88 -8.55
N ASN A 58 -2.18 2.10 -8.02
CA ASN A 58 -1.39 2.33 -6.81
C ASN A 58 -2.01 1.66 -5.57
N TYR A 59 -3.33 1.76 -5.42
CA TYR A 59 -4.06 1.07 -4.35
C TYR A 59 -3.96 -0.45 -4.49
N ALA A 60 -4.12 -1.00 -5.70
CA ALA A 60 -4.00 -2.42 -5.95
C ALA A 60 -2.59 -2.94 -5.60
N PHE A 61 -1.54 -2.19 -5.95
CA PHE A 61 -0.17 -2.52 -5.60
C PHE A 61 0.05 -2.50 -4.07
N ALA A 62 -0.45 -1.47 -3.38
CA ALA A 62 -0.36 -1.38 -1.92
C ALA A 62 -1.11 -2.53 -1.21
N ILE A 63 -2.31 -2.88 -1.70
CA ILE A 63 -3.10 -4.01 -1.19
C ILE A 63 -2.35 -5.33 -1.41
N MET A 64 -1.73 -5.53 -2.58
CA MET A 64 -0.94 -6.72 -2.88
C MET A 64 0.21 -6.88 -1.88
N LEU A 65 0.94 -5.81 -1.57
CA LEU A 65 1.99 -5.81 -0.56
C LEU A 65 1.45 -6.18 0.82
N LEU A 66 0.30 -5.64 1.22
CA LEU A 66 -0.34 -6.00 2.49
C LEU A 66 -0.79 -7.47 2.54
N ILE A 67 -1.29 -8.02 1.44
CA ILE A 67 -1.66 -9.44 1.33
C ILE A 67 -0.42 -10.32 1.45
N VAL A 68 0.68 -9.98 0.77
CA VAL A 68 1.97 -10.69 0.91
C VAL A 68 2.45 -10.62 2.36
N ARG A 69 2.44 -9.45 2.98
CA ARG A 69 2.77 -9.29 4.40
C ARG A 69 1.89 -10.19 5.28
N ARG A 70 0.58 -10.22 5.05
CA ARG A 70 -0.35 -11.06 5.83
C ARG A 70 -0.12 -12.54 5.60
N LYS A 71 0.10 -13.00 4.36
CA LYS A 71 0.26 -14.42 4.03
C LYS A 71 1.58 -14.99 4.57
N TYR A 72 2.67 -14.25 4.43
CA TYR A 72 4.01 -14.73 4.80
C TYR A 72 4.39 -14.49 6.27
N PHE A 73 3.79 -13.50 6.95
CA PHE A 73 4.17 -13.13 8.32
C PHE A 73 3.09 -13.37 9.38
N LYS A 74 1.96 -14.00 9.04
CA LYS A 74 0.90 -14.35 10.00
C LYS A 74 1.23 -15.59 10.85
N SER A 75 2.31 -16.32 10.56
CA SER A 75 2.52 -17.68 11.11
C SER A 75 3.32 -17.81 12.41
N ASP A 76 3.82 -16.73 13.04
CA ASP A 76 4.64 -16.90 14.26
C ASP A 76 3.96 -16.45 15.55
N SER A 77 2.90 -15.64 15.52
CA SER A 77 2.30 -15.12 16.77
C SER A 77 1.36 -16.09 17.49
N SER A 78 1.09 -17.27 16.91
CA SER A 78 0.13 -18.24 17.45
C SER A 78 0.78 -19.43 18.17
N LYS A 79 2.12 -19.54 18.16
CA LYS A 79 2.83 -20.64 18.83
C LYS A 79 3.49 -20.25 20.16
N ASP A 80 3.47 -18.97 20.52
CA ASP A 80 4.13 -18.45 21.73
C ASP A 80 3.15 -18.21 22.91
N ASN A 81 1.87 -18.61 22.78
CA ASN A 81 0.86 -18.49 23.86
C ASN A 81 0.42 -19.84 24.43
N ILE A 82 1.19 -20.91 24.19
CA ILE A 82 1.01 -22.23 24.79
C ILE A 82 2.40 -22.81 25.10
N SER A 83 3.11 -22.24 26.07
CA SER A 83 4.17 -22.94 26.81
C SER A 83 4.25 -22.39 28.23
#